data_AF-A0A497QGW8-F1
#
_entry.id   AF-A0A497QGW8-F1
#
_cell.length_a   1.000
_cell.length_b   1.000
_cell.length_c   1.000
_cell.angle_alpha   90.00
_cell.angle_beta   90.00
_cell.angle_gamma   90.00
#
_symmetry.space_group_name_H-M   'P 1'
#
loop_
_entity.id
_entity.type
_entity.pdbx_description
1 polymer ?
#
loop_
_entity_poly.entity_id
_entity_poly.type
_entity_poly.pdbx_seq_one_letter_code
_entity_poly.pdbx_strand_id
1 'polypeptide(L)'
;MKCLIWSGLFFLSVSWLFFIPIFNSPNSEIGVFLLAVGILCNTIGLQKSKTVVTDKKYLMLFPPLLISFYLIHYPYNIGLLVLMLGLFLHFIVEYLSKSKKIDAIPIGMSFSGIILMLQAGFFPIYAIFVSHGHRVDFLSPIISMITNLFGLNTAVSHGIVFVQTFQQVYPFTTTWEKLGFFPWFNMLIGSLLIIFLMSRKRMIFLYVIGFFIIGIVYFILRYVFFIYIFSHTMNLSIFWNPFYLLLSFIPLTLLLTKLFPLDDVRIDFDFLKYYRLNRSHILTIVMVFLFLFSTIGVFAFQDPGNKKSGRILIDEFHSEWEDTTKALDKEWYGVLSTYNYYSWAEWLDHYYSVSRNTNKTLTTELLNDYDILILKCPTNGYSDKEIKDITLFVENGGGLFLIGDHTNVFGMNTYLNQISEEFGIKFKTDATYELGTGEMSTFKPNNMFLHPIVQHIEEFNFLTSCTLQAPLNSENVIIGNKIMSEPGTYSTENFFRESINTPECEYGLLLQATSLKYGKGRVVAFSDSTCFSSFCVFTDGYKEFSLGAIDYLNRYNIYSYINAAFSGVALITFFGVIYLLKKDKKAKI
;
A
#
# COMPACT_ATOMS: atom_id res chain seq x y z
N MET A 1 -3.89 -36.69 1.45
CA MET A 1 -2.99 -36.12 0.40
C MET A 1 -3.49 -34.77 -0.10
N LYS A 2 -4.76 -34.63 -0.55
CA LYS A 2 -5.28 -33.32 -1.00
C LYS A 2 -5.37 -32.24 0.09
N CYS A 3 -5.37 -32.65 1.35
CA CYS A 3 -5.16 -31.79 2.52
C CYS A 3 -3.90 -30.91 2.42
N LEU A 4 -2.85 -31.36 1.71
CA LEU A 4 -1.60 -30.61 1.57
C LEU A 4 -1.71 -29.37 0.66
N ILE A 5 -2.78 -29.23 -0.14
CA ILE A 5 -2.99 -28.02 -0.95
C ILE A 5 -3.21 -26.80 -0.05
N TRP A 6 -3.91 -26.97 1.09
CA TRP A 6 -4.07 -25.90 2.08
C TRP A 6 -2.73 -25.51 2.72
N SER A 7 -1.90 -26.49 3.07
CA SER A 7 -0.54 -26.24 3.56
C SER A 7 0.32 -25.56 2.50
N GLY A 8 0.22 -25.98 1.24
CA GLY A 8 0.91 -25.35 0.12
C GLY A 8 0.52 -23.89 -0.04
N LEU A 9 -0.78 -23.59 -0.07
CA LEU A 9 -1.29 -22.22 -0.10
C LEU A 9 -0.80 -21.40 1.09
N PHE A 10 -0.84 -21.95 2.30
CA PHE A 10 -0.33 -21.27 3.49
C PHE A 10 1.12 -20.84 3.32
N PHE A 11 2.02 -21.77 2.98
CA PHE A 11 3.44 -21.48 2.81
C PHE A 11 3.72 -20.49 1.67
N LEU A 12 2.99 -20.58 0.55
CA LEU A 12 3.08 -19.59 -0.53
C LEU A 12 2.58 -18.20 -0.08
N SER A 13 1.56 -18.13 0.78
CA SER A 13 0.97 -16.87 1.23
C SER A 13 1.85 -16.15 2.26
N VAL A 14 2.50 -16.90 3.15
CA VAL A 14 3.38 -16.33 4.20
C VAL A 14 4.80 -16.07 3.69
N SER A 15 5.25 -16.70 2.61
CA SER A 15 6.58 -16.41 2.04
C SER A 15 6.73 -14.94 1.65
N TRP A 16 5.64 -14.27 1.25
CA TRP A 16 5.63 -12.84 0.94
C TRP A 16 6.02 -11.94 2.12
N LEU A 17 5.79 -12.37 3.37
CA LEU A 17 6.27 -11.65 4.57
C LEU A 17 7.79 -11.52 4.64
N PHE A 18 8.50 -12.42 3.95
CA PHE A 18 9.96 -12.46 3.91
C PHE A 18 10.53 -11.87 2.61
N PHE A 19 9.69 -11.66 1.59
CA PHE A 19 10.11 -11.04 0.33
C PHE A 19 9.83 -9.55 0.26
N ILE A 20 8.69 -9.11 0.79
CA ILE A 20 8.24 -7.72 0.70
C ILE A 20 8.53 -7.00 2.03
N PRO A 21 9.17 -5.82 2.01
CA PRO A 21 9.52 -5.09 3.21
C PRO A 21 8.31 -4.37 3.82
N ILE A 22 7.26 -5.08 4.23
CA ILE A 22 6.10 -4.44 4.90
C ILE A 22 6.46 -4.09 6.34
N PHE A 23 7.05 -5.04 7.06
CA PHE A 23 7.34 -4.93 8.50
C PHE A 23 8.82 -5.03 8.84
N ASN A 24 9.60 -5.77 8.05
CA ASN A 24 11.00 -6.03 8.29
C ASN A 24 11.75 -6.06 6.95
N SER A 25 13.06 -5.90 7.00
CA SER A 25 13.90 -6.08 5.81
C SER A 25 13.73 -7.49 5.21
N PRO A 26 13.78 -7.64 3.88
CA PRO A 26 13.56 -8.93 3.23
C PRO A 26 14.59 -9.98 3.69
N ASN A 27 14.12 -11.21 3.91
CA ASN A 27 14.96 -12.38 4.12
C ASN A 27 14.65 -13.41 3.03
N SER A 28 15.35 -13.24 1.90
CA SER A 28 15.13 -14.05 0.70
C SER A 28 15.37 -15.54 0.92
N GLU A 29 16.27 -15.92 1.82
CA GLU A 29 16.58 -17.34 2.10
C GLU A 29 15.37 -18.06 2.70
N ILE A 30 14.77 -17.48 3.74
CA ILE A 30 13.57 -18.03 4.38
C ILE A 30 12.38 -17.95 3.44
N GLY A 31 12.23 -16.85 2.71
CA GLY A 31 11.20 -16.70 1.68
C GLY A 31 11.28 -17.83 0.64
N VAL A 32 12.47 -18.12 0.12
CA VAL A 32 12.71 -19.20 -0.86
C VAL A 32 12.48 -20.58 -0.25
N PHE A 33 12.89 -20.80 1.01
CA PHE A 33 12.61 -22.06 1.70
C PHE A 33 11.10 -22.32 1.82
N LEU A 34 10.33 -21.34 2.31
CA LEU A 34 8.87 -21.45 2.44
C LEU A 34 8.19 -21.61 1.08
N LEU A 35 8.67 -20.89 0.07
CA LEU A 35 8.22 -21.05 -1.32
C LEU A 35 8.41 -22.49 -1.81
N ALA A 36 9.60 -23.07 -1.60
CA ALA A 36 9.91 -24.45 -2.00
C ALA A 36 9.03 -25.47 -1.28
N VAL A 37 8.83 -25.30 0.04
CA VAL A 37 7.90 -26.14 0.83
C VAL A 37 6.47 -26.01 0.31
N GLY A 38 6.01 -24.81 -0.01
CA GLY A 38 4.69 -24.56 -0.57
C GLY A 38 4.47 -25.26 -1.92
N ILE A 39 5.44 -25.16 -2.83
CA ILE A 39 5.44 -25.84 -4.13
C ILE A 39 5.42 -27.37 -3.93
N LEU A 40 6.22 -27.89 -3.01
CA LEU A 40 6.28 -29.33 -2.70
C LEU A 40 4.93 -29.84 -2.16
N CYS A 41 4.33 -29.13 -1.21
CA CYS A 41 3.01 -29.47 -0.67
C CYS A 41 1.93 -29.49 -1.77
N ASN A 42 1.91 -28.49 -2.66
CA ASN A 42 0.98 -28.47 -3.79
C ASN A 42 1.23 -29.61 -4.78
N THR A 43 2.50 -29.91 -5.07
CA THR A 43 2.91 -31.03 -5.94
C THR A 43 2.41 -32.37 -5.40
N ILE A 44 2.64 -32.65 -4.11
CA ILE A 44 2.16 -33.88 -3.46
C ILE A 44 0.63 -33.89 -3.38
N GLY A 45 0.01 -32.75 -3.07
CA GLY A 45 -1.43 -32.57 -3.02
C GLY A 45 -2.12 -32.89 -4.34
N LEU A 46 -1.45 -32.60 -5.47
CA LEU A 46 -1.96 -32.80 -6.82
C LEU A 46 -1.45 -34.07 -7.50
N GLN A 47 -0.70 -34.93 -6.81
CA GLN A 47 -0.08 -36.13 -7.39
C GLN A 47 -1.08 -37.12 -8.03
N LYS A 48 -2.32 -37.16 -7.55
CA LYS A 48 -3.40 -38.02 -8.08
C LYS A 48 -4.23 -37.36 -9.19
N SER A 49 -3.86 -36.14 -9.63
CA SER A 49 -4.53 -35.46 -10.73
C SER A 49 -4.24 -36.19 -12.04
N LYS A 50 -5.20 -36.23 -12.96
CA LYS A 50 -5.01 -36.89 -14.25
C LYS A 50 -3.95 -36.12 -15.06
N THR A 51 -3.06 -36.89 -15.68
CA THR A 51 -2.14 -36.38 -16.69
C THR A 51 -2.93 -35.80 -17.86
N VAL A 52 -2.65 -34.55 -18.21
CA VAL A 52 -3.30 -33.87 -19.33
C VAL A 52 -2.26 -33.63 -20.41
N VAL A 53 -2.54 -34.16 -21.60
CA VAL A 53 -1.83 -33.79 -22.84
C VAL A 53 -2.17 -32.33 -23.10
N THR A 54 -1.18 -31.44 -23.06
CA THR A 54 -1.35 -30.02 -23.35
C THR A 54 -1.27 -29.78 -24.85
N ASP A 55 -2.09 -28.86 -25.35
CA ASP A 55 -1.94 -28.38 -26.72
C ASP A 55 -0.59 -27.64 -26.86
N LYS A 56 0.26 -28.01 -27.83
CA LYS A 56 1.54 -27.33 -28.10
C LYS A 56 1.40 -25.82 -28.33
N LYS A 57 0.20 -25.34 -28.71
CA LYS A 57 -0.11 -23.91 -28.83
C LYS A 57 0.06 -23.13 -27.53
N TYR A 58 0.02 -23.77 -26.36
CA TYR A 58 0.33 -23.11 -25.09
C TYR A 58 1.79 -22.60 -25.00
N LEU A 59 2.70 -23.07 -25.87
CA LEU A 59 4.03 -22.47 -26.03
C LEU A 59 3.97 -20.98 -26.41
N MET A 60 2.88 -20.51 -27.02
CA MET A 60 2.67 -19.09 -27.31
C MET A 60 2.55 -18.21 -26.06
N LEU A 61 2.37 -18.79 -24.87
CA LEU A 61 2.39 -18.04 -23.60
C LEU A 61 3.80 -17.69 -23.14
N PHE A 62 4.85 -18.36 -23.63
CA PHE A 62 6.22 -18.09 -23.17
C PHE A 62 6.71 -16.68 -23.52
N PRO A 63 6.57 -16.18 -24.76
CA PRO A 63 7.01 -14.83 -25.09
C PRO A 63 6.40 -13.74 -24.20
N PRO A 64 5.06 -13.66 -23.99
CA PRO A 64 4.50 -12.64 -23.10
C PRO A 64 4.87 -12.85 -21.62
N LEU A 65 5.02 -14.09 -21.15
CA LEU A 65 5.49 -14.36 -19.79
C LEU A 65 6.95 -13.94 -19.58
N LEU A 66 7.81 -14.16 -20.58
CA LEU A 66 9.21 -13.75 -20.55
C LEU A 66 9.34 -12.22 -20.54
N ILE A 67 8.58 -11.53 -21.40
CA ILE A 67 8.54 -10.06 -21.39
C ILE A 67 8.06 -9.56 -20.02
N SER A 68 6.99 -10.13 -19.48
CA SER A 68 6.47 -9.75 -18.16
C SER A 68 7.48 -10.01 -17.04
N PHE A 69 8.25 -11.11 -17.12
CA PHE A 69 9.28 -11.44 -16.14
C PHE A 69 10.43 -10.43 -16.12
N TYR A 70 10.80 -9.87 -17.28
CA TYR A 70 11.82 -8.82 -17.37
C TYR A 70 11.30 -7.45 -16.95
N LEU A 71 10.03 -7.13 -17.24
CA LEU A 71 9.44 -5.84 -16.85
C LEU A 71 9.09 -5.77 -15.36
N ILE A 72 8.65 -6.89 -14.77
CA ILE A 72 8.33 -6.97 -13.35
C ILE A 72 9.59 -7.31 -12.56
N HIS A 73 9.96 -6.45 -11.62
CA HIS A 73 11.13 -6.67 -10.78
C HIS A 73 10.88 -7.70 -9.68
N TYR A 74 11.97 -8.31 -9.21
CA TYR A 74 11.95 -9.15 -8.01
C TYR A 74 11.49 -8.33 -6.79
N PRO A 75 10.69 -8.89 -5.87
CA PRO A 75 10.20 -10.28 -5.81
C PRO A 75 8.86 -10.51 -6.53
N TYR A 76 8.25 -9.49 -7.13
CA TYR A 76 6.91 -9.58 -7.73
C TYR A 76 6.86 -10.50 -8.97
N ASN A 77 8.01 -10.78 -9.61
CA ASN A 77 8.12 -11.70 -10.74
C ASN A 77 8.32 -13.18 -10.36
N ILE A 78 8.43 -13.53 -9.07
CA ILE A 78 8.62 -14.93 -8.62
C ILE A 78 7.51 -15.83 -9.16
N GLY A 79 6.25 -15.38 -9.12
CA GLY A 79 5.12 -16.15 -9.64
C GLY A 79 5.23 -16.45 -11.13
N LEU A 80 5.71 -15.48 -11.93
CA LEU A 80 5.97 -15.66 -13.36
C LEU A 80 7.08 -16.68 -13.61
N LEU A 81 8.18 -16.58 -12.86
CA LEU A 81 9.30 -17.52 -12.94
C LEU A 81 8.85 -18.96 -12.65
N VAL A 82 8.15 -19.17 -11.54
CA VAL A 82 7.65 -20.49 -11.13
C VAL A 82 6.65 -21.05 -12.15
N LEU A 83 5.79 -20.19 -12.71
CA LEU A 83 4.85 -20.59 -13.77
C LEU A 83 5.57 -21.00 -15.06
N MET A 84 6.55 -20.20 -15.52
CA MET A 84 7.34 -20.53 -16.72
C MET A 84 8.10 -21.85 -16.56
N LEU A 85 8.73 -22.07 -15.40
CA LEU A 85 9.43 -23.32 -15.09
C LEU A 85 8.46 -24.50 -15.06
N GLY A 86 7.27 -24.33 -14.46
CA GLY A 86 6.22 -25.35 -14.44
C GLY A 86 5.75 -25.73 -15.85
N LEU A 87 5.48 -24.75 -16.70
CA LEU A 87 5.08 -24.98 -18.09
C LEU A 87 6.20 -25.64 -18.90
N PHE A 88 7.46 -25.20 -18.70
CA PHE A 88 8.61 -25.74 -19.43
C PHE A 88 8.86 -27.20 -19.09
N LEU A 89 8.83 -27.53 -17.80
CA LEU A 89 8.94 -28.91 -17.33
C LEU A 89 7.79 -29.77 -17.85
N HIS A 90 6.59 -29.21 -18.01
CA HIS A 90 5.45 -29.94 -18.56
C HIS A 90 5.74 -30.41 -20.00
N PHE A 91 6.25 -29.52 -20.85
CA PHE A 91 6.63 -29.86 -22.24
C PHE A 91 7.80 -30.85 -22.31
N ILE A 92 8.79 -30.73 -21.42
CA ILE A 92 9.90 -31.71 -21.35
C ILE A 92 9.38 -33.09 -20.97
N VAL A 93 8.54 -33.19 -19.94
CA VAL A 93 8.00 -34.47 -19.47
C VAL A 93 7.12 -35.10 -20.55
N GLU A 94 6.29 -34.32 -21.25
CA GLU A 94 5.50 -34.79 -22.38
C GLU A 94 6.37 -35.33 -23.53
N TYR A 95 7.51 -34.67 -23.81
CA TYR A 95 8.45 -35.09 -24.85
C TYR A 95 9.24 -36.36 -24.48
N LEU A 96 9.70 -36.46 -23.24
CA LEU A 96 10.60 -37.53 -22.79
C LEU A 96 9.89 -38.76 -22.20
N SER A 97 8.73 -38.58 -21.57
CA SER A 97 8.08 -39.64 -20.78
C SER A 97 6.82 -40.17 -21.45
N LYS A 98 6.86 -41.44 -21.89
CA LYS A 98 5.63 -42.24 -22.15
C LYS A 98 4.92 -42.67 -20.84
N SER A 99 5.46 -42.33 -19.67
CA SER A 99 4.97 -42.74 -18.35
C SER A 99 4.16 -41.65 -17.66
N LYS A 100 2.93 -41.98 -17.24
CA LYS A 100 1.94 -41.08 -16.61
C LYS A 100 2.27 -40.67 -15.15
N LYS A 101 3.45 -41.00 -14.60
CA LYS A 101 3.78 -40.78 -13.18
C LYS A 101 4.60 -39.51 -12.88
N ILE A 102 5.17 -38.83 -13.88
CA ILE A 102 6.10 -37.69 -13.70
C ILE A 102 5.39 -36.31 -13.74
N ASP A 103 4.10 -36.26 -14.08
CA ASP A 103 3.39 -35.01 -14.36
C ASP A 103 3.01 -34.18 -13.12
N ALA A 104 3.14 -34.73 -11.91
CA ALA A 104 2.75 -34.03 -10.68
C ALA A 104 3.59 -32.77 -10.42
N ILE A 105 4.90 -32.81 -10.72
CA ILE A 105 5.84 -31.70 -10.48
C ILE A 105 5.50 -30.50 -11.38
N PRO A 106 5.43 -30.64 -12.73
CA PRO A 106 5.01 -29.53 -13.59
C PRO A 106 3.67 -28.92 -13.21
N ILE A 107 2.68 -29.76 -12.85
CA ILE A 107 1.35 -29.31 -12.44
C ILE A 107 1.41 -28.52 -11.13
N GLY A 108 2.10 -29.04 -10.12
CA GLY A 108 2.25 -28.39 -8.81
C GLY A 108 2.98 -27.05 -8.91
N MET A 109 4.03 -26.98 -9.72
CA MET A 109 4.76 -25.73 -10.00
C MET A 109 3.89 -24.72 -10.74
N SER A 110 3.24 -25.11 -11.84
CA SER A 110 2.37 -24.20 -12.60
C SER A 110 1.23 -23.65 -11.75
N PHE A 111 0.60 -24.51 -10.94
CA PHE A 111 -0.45 -24.12 -10.02
C PHE A 111 0.05 -23.11 -8.96
N SER A 112 1.22 -23.38 -8.38
CA SER A 112 1.83 -22.48 -7.40
C SER A 112 2.23 -21.14 -8.03
N GLY A 113 2.75 -21.16 -9.26
CA GLY A 113 3.09 -19.96 -10.03
C GLY A 113 1.87 -19.06 -10.29
N ILE A 114 0.71 -19.63 -10.62
CA ILE A 114 -0.54 -18.87 -10.79
C ILE A 114 -0.96 -18.23 -9.47
N ILE A 115 -0.91 -18.95 -8.34
CA ILE A 115 -1.24 -18.39 -7.02
C ILE A 115 -0.35 -17.19 -6.70
N LEU A 116 0.96 -17.36 -6.84
CA LEU A 116 1.95 -16.31 -6.56
C LEU A 116 1.78 -15.11 -7.48
N MET A 117 1.51 -15.34 -8.77
CA MET A 117 1.26 -14.26 -9.73
C MET A 117 0.00 -13.46 -9.36
N LEU A 118 -1.07 -14.12 -8.92
CA LEU A 118 -2.27 -13.44 -8.41
C LEU A 118 -1.95 -12.66 -7.13
N GLN A 119 -1.28 -13.27 -6.16
CA GLN A 119 -0.91 -12.59 -4.91
C GLN A 119 -0.06 -11.33 -5.16
N ALA A 120 0.95 -11.44 -6.02
CA ALA A 120 1.76 -10.29 -6.44
C ALA A 120 0.92 -9.22 -7.16
N GLY A 121 0.01 -9.61 -8.05
CA GLY A 121 -0.85 -8.68 -8.78
C GLY A 121 -1.86 -7.91 -7.91
N PHE A 122 -2.27 -8.49 -6.77
CA PHE A 122 -3.16 -7.84 -5.81
C PHE A 122 -2.42 -7.03 -4.73
N PHE A 123 -1.09 -7.13 -4.64
CA PHE A 123 -0.31 -6.39 -3.64
C PHE A 123 -0.47 -4.85 -3.73
N PRO A 124 -0.46 -4.22 -4.92
CA PRO A 124 -0.70 -2.78 -5.01
C PRO A 124 -2.06 -2.34 -4.45
N ILE A 125 -3.10 -3.19 -4.63
CA ILE A 125 -4.44 -2.93 -4.07
C ILE A 125 -4.39 -3.01 -2.54
N TYR A 126 -3.69 -4.01 -2.00
CA TYR A 126 -3.45 -4.11 -0.56
C TYR A 126 -2.75 -2.85 -0.04
N ALA A 127 -1.65 -2.44 -0.69
CA ALA A 127 -0.84 -1.30 -0.25
C ALA A 127 -1.66 0.00 -0.20
N ILE A 128 -2.42 0.30 -1.26
CA ILE A 128 -3.31 1.47 -1.32
C ILE A 128 -4.39 1.38 -0.24
N PHE A 129 -5.01 0.21 -0.05
CA PHE A 129 -6.10 0.04 0.91
C PHE A 129 -5.63 0.30 2.34
N VAL A 130 -4.52 -0.30 2.76
CA VAL A 130 -4.05 -0.15 4.15
C VAL A 130 -3.42 1.22 4.40
N SER A 131 -2.73 1.81 3.42
CA SER A 131 -2.08 3.12 3.59
C SER A 131 -3.06 4.29 3.78
N HIS A 132 -4.27 4.19 3.22
CA HIS A 132 -5.32 5.20 3.39
C HIS A 132 -6.32 4.86 4.50
N GLY A 133 -6.45 3.57 4.85
CA GLY A 133 -7.46 3.05 5.75
C GLY A 133 -6.86 2.19 6.86
N HIS A 134 -5.91 2.73 7.62
CA HIS A 134 -5.08 1.95 8.55
C HIS A 134 -5.83 1.35 9.74
N ARG A 135 -6.66 2.17 10.39
CA ARG A 135 -7.41 1.81 11.60
C ARG A 135 -8.74 1.12 11.27
N VAL A 136 -9.10 0.15 12.10
CA VAL A 136 -10.34 -0.65 12.02
C VAL A 136 -11.15 -0.50 13.31
N ASP A 137 -11.37 0.76 13.70
CA ASP A 137 -11.91 1.13 15.02
C ASP A 137 -13.29 0.54 15.32
N PHE A 138 -14.08 0.25 14.29
CA PHE A 138 -15.39 -0.36 14.46
C PHE A 138 -15.33 -1.78 15.06
N LEU A 139 -14.17 -2.44 15.01
CA LEU A 139 -13.95 -3.73 15.66
C LEU A 139 -13.59 -3.60 17.13
N SER A 140 -13.12 -2.44 17.61
CA SER A 140 -12.63 -2.25 18.98
C SER A 140 -13.65 -2.64 20.07
N PRO A 141 -14.96 -2.33 19.95
CA PRO A 141 -15.97 -2.84 20.91
C PRO A 141 -16.06 -4.36 20.94
N ILE A 142 -15.96 -5.01 19.78
CA ILE A 142 -15.99 -6.49 19.67
C ILE A 142 -14.73 -7.08 20.28
N ILE A 143 -13.55 -6.50 20.00
CA ILE A 143 -12.28 -6.92 20.59
C ILE A 143 -12.37 -6.83 22.11
N SER A 144 -12.80 -5.68 22.66
CA SER A 144 -12.92 -5.46 24.10
C SER A 144 -13.91 -6.43 24.76
N MET A 145 -15.06 -6.68 24.12
CA MET A 145 -16.02 -7.66 24.62
C MET A 145 -15.38 -9.06 24.73
N ILE A 146 -14.66 -9.50 23.70
CA ILE A 146 -14.04 -10.83 23.69
C ILE A 146 -12.86 -10.91 24.65
N THR A 147 -11.99 -9.89 24.73
CA THR A 147 -10.88 -9.86 25.72
C THR A 147 -11.39 -9.93 27.15
N ASN A 148 -12.50 -9.25 27.47
CA ASN A 148 -13.16 -9.35 28.78
C ASN A 148 -13.65 -10.79 29.07
N LEU A 149 -14.18 -11.50 28.06
CA LEU A 149 -14.56 -12.92 28.21
C LEU A 149 -13.35 -13.83 28.52
N PHE A 150 -12.16 -13.47 28.07
CA PHE A 150 -10.91 -14.17 28.38
C PHE A 150 -10.22 -13.69 29.67
N GLY A 151 -10.89 -12.84 30.47
CA GLY A 151 -10.42 -12.42 31.79
C GLY A 151 -9.49 -11.20 31.81
N LEU A 152 -9.33 -10.50 30.69
CA LEU A 152 -8.63 -9.20 30.67
C LEU A 152 -9.62 -8.07 30.94
N ASN A 153 -9.29 -7.15 31.84
CA ASN A 153 -10.10 -5.96 32.07
C ASN A 153 -9.85 -4.94 30.95
N THR A 154 -10.84 -4.75 30.07
CA THR A 154 -10.70 -3.83 28.94
C THR A 154 -11.88 -2.88 28.78
N ALA A 155 -11.62 -1.68 28.27
CA ALA A 155 -12.60 -0.67 27.92
C ALA A 155 -12.29 -0.04 26.55
N VAL A 156 -13.27 0.62 25.92
CA VAL A 156 -13.09 1.28 24.62
C VAL A 156 -13.42 2.76 24.71
N SER A 157 -12.56 3.61 24.15
CA SER A 157 -12.82 5.04 23.99
C SER A 157 -12.20 5.51 22.67
N HIS A 158 -12.96 6.26 21.86
CA HIS A 158 -12.51 6.80 20.55
C HIS A 158 -11.84 5.75 19.63
N GLY A 159 -12.38 4.52 19.61
CA GLY A 159 -11.85 3.42 18.80
C GLY A 159 -10.60 2.74 19.36
N ILE A 160 -10.06 3.19 20.50
CA ILE A 160 -8.89 2.59 21.17
C ILE A 160 -9.37 1.60 22.23
N VAL A 161 -8.74 0.43 22.28
CA VAL A 161 -8.97 -0.58 23.32
C VAL A 161 -7.95 -0.37 24.45
N PHE A 162 -8.42 0.01 25.63
CA PHE A 162 -7.60 0.14 26.82
C PHE A 162 -7.56 -1.19 27.56
N VAL A 163 -6.36 -1.74 27.73
CA VAL A 163 -6.13 -3.04 28.40
C VAL A 163 -5.43 -2.79 29.72
N GLN A 164 -6.12 -3.11 30.83
CA GLN A 164 -5.56 -3.00 32.16
C GLN A 164 -4.69 -4.23 32.46
N THR A 165 -3.42 -3.98 32.78
CA THR A 165 -2.50 -4.98 33.33
C THR A 165 -2.22 -4.68 34.80
N PHE A 166 -1.45 -5.53 35.48
CA PHE A 166 -1.10 -5.30 36.88
C PHE A 166 -0.26 -4.02 37.08
N GLN A 167 0.57 -3.65 36.08
CA GLN A 167 1.48 -2.51 36.18
C GLN A 167 0.85 -1.21 35.66
N GLN A 168 0.14 -1.27 34.54
CA GLN A 168 -0.41 -0.09 33.88
C GLN A 168 -1.53 -0.41 32.88
N VAL A 169 -2.17 0.64 32.36
CA VAL A 169 -3.17 0.55 31.30
C VAL A 169 -2.50 0.84 29.97
N TYR A 170 -2.65 -0.08 29.02
CA TYR A 170 -2.10 0.09 27.68
C TYR A 170 -3.20 0.44 26.68
N PRO A 171 -3.07 1.55 25.93
CA PRO A 171 -3.92 1.84 24.78
C PRO A 171 -3.50 0.97 23.58
N PHE A 172 -4.48 0.32 22.94
CA PHE A 172 -4.30 -0.43 21.70
C PHE A 172 -5.12 0.19 20.58
N THR A 173 -4.45 0.57 19.50
CA THR A 173 -5.12 0.83 18.22
C THR A 173 -5.39 -0.49 17.52
N THR A 174 -6.60 -0.66 16.98
CA THR A 174 -6.95 -1.82 16.15
C THR A 174 -6.63 -1.51 14.69
N THR A 175 -5.61 -2.16 14.11
CA THR A 175 -5.19 -1.95 12.71
C THR A 175 -5.22 -3.25 11.90
N TRP A 176 -5.23 -3.15 10.56
CA TRP A 176 -5.19 -4.32 9.67
C TRP A 176 -3.95 -5.19 9.91
N GLU A 177 -2.81 -4.58 10.21
CA GLU A 177 -1.53 -5.23 10.45
C GLU A 177 -1.56 -6.03 11.75
N LYS A 178 -2.05 -5.44 12.84
CA LYS A 178 -2.25 -6.11 14.13
C LYS A 178 -3.17 -7.33 14.00
N LEU A 179 -4.24 -7.18 13.22
CA LEU A 179 -5.15 -8.28 12.91
C LEU A 179 -4.48 -9.39 12.08
N GLY A 180 -3.40 -9.10 11.35
CA GLY A 180 -2.73 -10.03 10.44
C GLY A 180 -3.39 -10.10 9.07
N PHE A 181 -3.95 -8.99 8.58
CA PHE A 181 -4.71 -8.94 7.34
C PHE A 181 -3.90 -9.40 6.11
N PHE A 182 -2.60 -9.07 6.02
CA PHE A 182 -1.79 -9.39 4.85
C PHE A 182 -1.65 -10.91 4.57
N PRO A 183 -1.19 -11.76 5.52
CA PRO A 183 -1.17 -13.21 5.30
C PRO A 183 -2.53 -13.79 4.93
N TRP A 184 -3.59 -13.30 5.57
CA TRP A 184 -4.94 -13.76 5.24
C TRP A 184 -5.39 -13.37 3.85
N PHE A 185 -5.13 -12.13 3.44
CA PHE A 185 -5.50 -11.63 2.13
C PHE A 185 -4.82 -12.46 1.04
N ASN A 186 -3.54 -12.82 1.23
CA ASN A 186 -2.84 -13.75 0.34
C ASN A 186 -3.47 -15.14 0.33
N MET A 187 -3.86 -15.68 1.49
CA MET A 187 -4.58 -16.95 1.57
C MET A 187 -5.94 -16.86 0.89
N LEU A 188 -6.68 -15.76 1.04
CA LEU A 188 -7.98 -15.54 0.40
C LEU A 188 -7.85 -15.61 -1.12
N ILE A 189 -6.88 -14.89 -1.71
CA ILE A 189 -6.63 -14.88 -3.15
C ILE A 189 -6.41 -16.29 -3.69
N GLY A 190 -5.51 -17.05 -3.07
CA GLY A 190 -5.25 -18.43 -3.51
C GLY A 190 -6.41 -19.39 -3.21
N SER A 191 -7.18 -19.16 -2.14
CA SER A 191 -8.38 -19.93 -1.82
C SER A 191 -9.46 -19.76 -2.87
N LEU A 192 -9.68 -18.52 -3.34
CA LEU A 192 -10.64 -18.23 -4.40
C LEU A 192 -10.29 -19.00 -5.69
N LEU A 193 -9.01 -19.08 -6.05
CA LEU A 193 -8.55 -19.89 -7.17
C LEU A 193 -8.84 -21.38 -6.95
N ILE A 194 -8.46 -21.95 -5.80
CA ILE A 194 -8.71 -23.36 -5.45
C ILE A 194 -10.20 -23.68 -5.54
N ILE A 195 -11.03 -22.85 -4.91
CA ILE A 195 -12.49 -23.04 -4.84
C ILE A 195 -13.09 -22.94 -6.25
N PHE A 196 -12.63 -22.00 -7.08
CA PHE A 196 -13.11 -21.86 -8.45
C PHE A 196 -12.77 -23.09 -9.33
N LEU A 197 -11.61 -23.71 -9.09
CA LEU A 197 -11.16 -24.94 -9.74
C LEU A 197 -11.84 -26.21 -9.23
N MET A 198 -12.69 -26.13 -8.20
CA MET A 198 -13.46 -27.28 -7.73
C MET A 198 -14.47 -27.77 -8.78
N SER A 199 -14.64 -29.10 -8.80
CA SER A 199 -15.62 -29.79 -9.65
C SER A 199 -17.07 -29.53 -9.21
N ARG A 200 -17.31 -29.45 -7.89
CA ARG A 200 -18.64 -29.26 -7.29
C ARG A 200 -19.06 -27.78 -7.30
N LYS A 201 -19.56 -27.30 -8.44
CA LYS A 201 -19.95 -25.89 -8.63
C LYS A 201 -21.02 -25.37 -7.65
N ARG A 202 -21.90 -26.24 -7.12
CA ARG A 202 -22.93 -25.86 -6.12
C ARG A 202 -22.33 -25.49 -4.75
N MET A 203 -21.17 -26.02 -4.40
CA MET A 203 -20.53 -25.79 -3.10
C MET A 203 -19.63 -24.54 -3.09
N ILE A 204 -19.31 -23.96 -4.26
CA ILE A 204 -18.42 -22.80 -4.38
C ILE A 204 -18.88 -21.65 -3.49
N PHE A 205 -20.16 -21.28 -3.59
CA PHE A 205 -20.71 -20.15 -2.83
C PHE A 205 -20.59 -20.40 -1.31
N LEU A 206 -20.94 -21.60 -0.85
CA LEU A 206 -20.83 -21.99 0.55
C LEU A 206 -19.38 -21.99 1.04
N TYR A 207 -18.43 -22.42 0.20
CA TYR A 207 -17.01 -22.46 0.56
C TYR A 207 -16.40 -21.06 0.62
N VAL A 208 -16.77 -20.18 -0.31
CA VAL A 208 -16.35 -18.78 -0.28
C VAL A 208 -16.87 -18.11 0.98
N ILE A 209 -18.18 -18.17 1.24
CA ILE A 209 -18.77 -17.56 2.44
C ILE A 209 -18.19 -18.17 3.71
N GLY A 210 -18.08 -19.50 3.76
CA GLY A 210 -17.50 -20.20 4.90
C GLY A 210 -16.07 -19.77 5.18
N PHE A 211 -15.23 -19.65 4.15
CA PHE A 211 -13.86 -19.14 4.28
C PHE A 211 -13.85 -17.71 4.84
N PHE A 212 -14.70 -16.82 4.33
CA PHE A 212 -14.80 -15.44 4.84
C PHE A 212 -15.20 -15.41 6.32
N ILE A 213 -16.26 -16.12 6.70
CA ILE A 213 -16.75 -16.13 8.09
C ILE A 213 -15.68 -16.70 9.03
N ILE A 214 -15.11 -17.86 8.69
CA ILE A 214 -14.07 -18.50 9.50
C ILE A 214 -12.82 -17.62 9.58
N GLY A 215 -12.43 -17.00 8.48
CA GLY A 215 -11.30 -16.06 8.43
C GLY A 215 -11.51 -14.86 9.35
N ILE A 216 -12.66 -14.19 9.27
CA ILE A 216 -12.99 -13.02 10.10
C ILE A 216 -12.98 -13.40 11.59
N VAL A 217 -13.67 -14.49 11.96
CA VAL A 217 -13.69 -14.97 13.35
C VAL A 217 -12.27 -15.29 13.81
N TYR A 218 -11.46 -15.93 12.96
CA TYR A 218 -10.08 -16.25 13.27
C TYR A 218 -9.21 -15.01 13.51
N PHE A 219 -9.30 -13.95 12.69
CA PHE A 219 -8.50 -12.73 12.94
C PHE A 219 -8.81 -12.08 14.25
N ILE A 220 -10.10 -11.98 14.57
CA ILE A 220 -10.54 -11.39 15.83
C ILE A 220 -9.96 -12.20 16.99
N LEU A 221 -10.14 -13.53 16.99
CA LEU A 221 -9.62 -14.38 18.06
C LEU A 221 -8.09 -14.39 18.14
N ARG A 222 -7.40 -14.39 16.99
CA ARG A 222 -5.94 -14.31 16.90
C ARG A 222 -5.43 -13.01 17.52
N TYR A 223 -6.05 -11.87 17.20
CA TYR A 223 -5.66 -10.57 17.74
C TYR A 223 -5.90 -10.48 19.25
N VAL A 224 -7.06 -10.96 19.73
CA VAL A 224 -7.34 -11.10 21.17
C VAL A 224 -6.29 -11.95 21.87
N PHE A 225 -5.90 -13.07 21.26
CA PHE A 225 -4.85 -13.94 21.79
C PHE A 225 -3.49 -13.24 21.86
N PHE A 226 -3.15 -12.41 20.87
CA PHE A 226 -1.92 -11.62 20.91
C PHE A 226 -1.97 -10.49 21.95
N ILE A 227 -3.11 -9.84 22.16
CA ILE A 227 -3.30 -8.90 23.27
C ILE A 227 -3.03 -9.61 24.62
N TYR A 228 -3.53 -10.85 24.77
CA TYR A 228 -3.27 -11.66 25.96
C TYR A 228 -1.79 -12.06 26.10
N ILE A 229 -1.10 -12.44 25.03
CA ILE A 229 0.34 -12.71 25.08
C ILE A 229 1.10 -11.44 25.46
N PHE A 230 0.76 -10.31 24.85
CA PHE A 230 1.38 -9.03 25.16
C PHE A 230 1.20 -8.67 26.63
N SER A 231 0.00 -8.83 27.20
CA SER A 231 -0.26 -8.47 28.61
C SER A 231 0.59 -9.25 29.61
N HIS A 232 1.19 -10.38 29.20
CA HIS A 232 2.08 -11.20 30.02
C HIS A 232 3.57 -11.02 29.67
N THR A 233 3.89 -10.69 28.42
CA THR A 233 5.27 -10.67 27.91
C THR A 233 5.83 -9.27 27.68
N MET A 234 4.94 -8.28 27.52
CA MET A 234 5.23 -6.91 27.06
C MET A 234 6.03 -6.84 25.74
N ASN A 235 6.04 -7.92 24.95
CA ASN A 235 6.74 -7.98 23.69
C ASN A 235 5.82 -7.56 22.55
N LEU A 236 6.03 -6.34 22.01
CA LEU A 236 5.24 -5.82 20.90
C LEU A 236 5.54 -6.51 19.55
N SER A 237 6.75 -7.06 19.37
CA SER A 237 7.14 -7.66 18.09
C SER A 237 6.26 -8.82 17.65
N ILE A 238 5.48 -9.42 18.56
CA ILE A 238 4.51 -10.48 18.25
C ILE A 238 3.51 -10.08 17.15
N PHE A 239 3.20 -8.80 17.02
CA PHE A 239 2.18 -8.35 16.08
C PHE A 239 2.70 -8.12 14.64
N TRP A 240 4.02 -8.00 14.42
CA TRP A 240 4.58 -7.70 13.09
C TRP A 240 5.75 -8.59 12.66
N ASN A 241 6.38 -9.31 13.59
CA ASN A 241 7.49 -10.20 13.25
C ASN A 241 7.00 -11.36 12.35
N PRO A 242 7.63 -11.59 11.18
CA PRO A 242 7.22 -12.60 10.22
C PRO A 242 7.10 -14.01 10.77
N PHE A 243 7.91 -14.40 11.77
CA PHE A 243 7.84 -15.73 12.37
C PHE A 243 6.61 -15.88 13.27
N TYR A 244 6.27 -14.88 14.10
CA TYR A 244 5.05 -14.91 14.89
C TYR A 244 3.82 -14.89 13.99
N LEU A 245 3.84 -14.08 12.91
CA LEU A 245 2.81 -14.08 11.89
C LEU A 245 2.67 -15.47 11.25
N LEU A 246 3.76 -16.09 10.79
CA LEU A 246 3.75 -17.44 10.21
C LEU A 246 3.14 -18.47 11.17
N LEU A 247 3.64 -18.54 12.42
CA LEU A 247 3.16 -19.52 13.40
C LEU A 247 1.68 -19.33 13.73
N SER A 248 1.25 -18.07 13.84
CA SER A 248 -0.13 -17.71 14.18
C SER A 248 -1.15 -18.03 13.08
N PHE A 249 -0.76 -18.50 11.90
CA PHE A 249 -1.67 -18.90 10.82
C PHE A 249 -1.72 -20.41 10.57
N ILE A 250 -0.91 -21.19 11.30
CA ILE A 250 -0.98 -22.66 11.27
C ILE A 250 -2.36 -23.18 11.71
N PRO A 251 -2.96 -22.70 12.83
CA PRO A 251 -4.27 -23.19 13.27
C PRO A 251 -5.38 -22.95 12.24
N LEU A 252 -5.41 -21.77 11.58
CA LEU A 252 -6.36 -21.49 10.50
C LEU A 252 -6.19 -22.50 9.35
N THR A 253 -4.95 -22.80 8.96
CA THR A 253 -4.66 -23.75 7.88
C THR A 253 -5.17 -25.16 8.21
N LEU A 254 -4.98 -25.61 9.46
CA LEU A 254 -5.50 -26.89 9.93
C LEU A 254 -7.03 -26.91 9.97
N LEU A 255 -7.65 -25.81 10.41
CA LEU A 255 -9.10 -25.65 10.45
C LEU A 255 -9.71 -25.71 9.04
N LEU A 256 -9.13 -24.99 8.08
CA LEU A 256 -9.54 -25.00 6.68
C LEU A 256 -9.42 -26.39 6.06
N THR A 257 -8.34 -27.12 6.40
CA THR A 257 -8.15 -28.51 5.95
C THR A 257 -9.27 -29.43 6.43
N LYS A 258 -9.77 -29.23 7.65
CA LYS A 258 -10.85 -30.03 8.23
C LYS A 258 -12.24 -29.63 7.73
N LEU A 259 -12.52 -28.32 7.65
CA LEU A 259 -13.85 -27.79 7.31
C LEU A 259 -14.10 -27.73 5.80
N PHE A 260 -13.06 -27.54 5.00
CA PHE A 260 -13.12 -27.49 3.54
C PHE A 260 -12.23 -28.58 2.95
N PRO A 261 -12.56 -29.87 3.13
CA PRO A 261 -11.80 -30.94 2.55
C PRO A 261 -11.82 -30.82 1.02
N LEU A 262 -10.63 -30.88 0.44
CA LEU A 262 -10.40 -30.75 -0.99
C LEU A 262 -10.46 -32.11 -1.71
N ASP A 263 -11.13 -33.09 -1.13
CA ASP A 263 -11.19 -34.49 -1.62
C ASP A 263 -11.80 -34.59 -3.04
N ASP A 264 -12.72 -33.68 -3.36
CA ASP A 264 -13.35 -33.57 -4.68
C ASP A 264 -12.70 -32.56 -5.63
N VAL A 265 -11.59 -31.91 -5.21
CA VAL A 265 -10.79 -31.09 -6.12
C VAL A 265 -10.21 -32.01 -7.18
N ARG A 266 -10.87 -32.05 -8.33
CA ARG A 266 -10.27 -32.48 -9.59
C ARG A 266 -9.98 -31.18 -10.31
N ILE A 267 -8.72 -30.75 -10.30
CA ILE A 267 -8.31 -29.69 -11.21
C ILE A 267 -8.40 -30.32 -12.59
N ASP A 268 -9.51 -30.05 -13.24
CA ASP A 268 -9.74 -30.53 -14.59
C ASP A 268 -8.97 -29.61 -15.54
N PHE A 269 -7.76 -30.04 -15.88
CA PHE A 269 -6.96 -29.38 -16.89
C PHE A 269 -7.47 -29.67 -18.30
N ASP A 270 -8.66 -30.25 -18.51
CA ASP A 270 -9.23 -30.48 -19.85
C ASP A 270 -9.28 -29.21 -20.71
N PHE A 271 -9.31 -28.01 -20.11
CA PHE A 271 -9.17 -26.75 -20.84
C PHE A 271 -7.80 -26.61 -21.54
N LEU A 272 -6.74 -27.24 -21.02
CA LEU A 272 -5.41 -27.31 -21.62
C LEU A 272 -5.30 -28.35 -22.75
N LYS A 273 -6.26 -29.29 -22.88
CA LYS A 273 -6.20 -30.33 -23.92
C LYS A 273 -6.43 -29.81 -25.33
N TYR A 274 -7.31 -28.82 -25.46
CA TYR A 274 -7.70 -28.29 -26.75
C TYR A 274 -7.73 -26.77 -26.69
N TYR A 275 -6.79 -26.13 -27.38
CA TYR A 275 -6.86 -24.69 -27.57
C TYR A 275 -7.98 -24.36 -28.58
N ARG A 276 -9.19 -24.11 -28.06
CA ARG A 276 -10.36 -23.69 -28.86
C ARG A 276 -10.80 -22.28 -28.46
N LEU A 277 -10.22 -21.29 -29.11
CA LEU A 277 -10.76 -19.93 -29.10
C LEU A 277 -12.04 -19.91 -29.96
N ASN A 278 -13.19 -19.71 -29.32
CA ASN A 278 -14.41 -19.32 -30.02
C ASN A 278 -14.56 -17.79 -29.88
N ARG A 279 -15.50 -17.19 -30.63
CA ARG A 279 -15.75 -15.74 -30.57
C ARG A 279 -16.08 -15.26 -29.15
N SER A 280 -16.75 -16.07 -28.34
CA SER A 280 -17.09 -15.75 -26.94
C SER A 280 -15.85 -15.71 -26.03
N HIS A 281 -14.93 -16.66 -26.19
CA HIS A 281 -13.65 -16.71 -25.46
C HIS A 281 -12.78 -15.50 -25.82
N ILE A 282 -12.66 -15.17 -27.10
CA ILE A 282 -11.91 -13.98 -27.54
C ILE A 282 -12.53 -12.73 -26.93
N LEU A 283 -13.85 -12.58 -27.01
CA LEU A 283 -14.53 -11.42 -26.42
C LEU A 283 -14.34 -11.36 -24.90
N THR A 284 -14.38 -12.50 -24.20
CA THR A 284 -14.14 -12.56 -22.76
C THR A 284 -12.71 -12.15 -22.42
N ILE A 285 -11.71 -12.64 -23.17
CA ILE A 285 -10.30 -12.26 -22.99
C ILE A 285 -10.10 -10.76 -23.21
N VAL A 286 -10.68 -10.20 -24.28
CA VAL A 286 -10.63 -8.76 -24.56
C VAL A 286 -11.28 -7.96 -23.45
N MET A 287 -12.45 -8.41 -22.94
CA MET A 287 -13.13 -7.74 -21.82
C MET A 287 -12.33 -7.82 -20.52
N VAL A 288 -11.70 -8.95 -20.22
CA VAL A 288 -10.80 -9.09 -19.06
C VAL A 288 -9.56 -8.19 -19.22
N PHE A 289 -8.97 -8.14 -20.41
CA PHE A 289 -7.85 -7.25 -20.70
C PHE A 289 -8.25 -5.79 -20.50
N LEU A 290 -9.37 -5.35 -21.08
CA LEU A 290 -9.87 -3.98 -20.92
C LEU A 290 -10.21 -3.67 -19.46
N PHE A 291 -10.77 -4.63 -18.72
CA PHE A 291 -11.03 -4.49 -17.29
C PHE A 291 -9.73 -4.25 -16.51
N LEU A 292 -8.72 -5.10 -16.69
CA LEU A 292 -7.44 -4.98 -15.99
C LEU A 292 -6.69 -3.71 -16.40
N PHE A 293 -6.59 -3.45 -17.70
CA PHE A 293 -5.95 -2.24 -18.25
C PHE A 293 -6.61 -0.97 -17.70
N SER A 294 -7.94 -0.92 -17.70
CA SER A 294 -8.66 0.25 -17.20
C SER A 294 -8.54 0.38 -15.69
N THR A 295 -8.59 -0.72 -14.94
CA THR A 295 -8.38 -0.69 -13.48
C THR A 295 -6.99 -0.15 -13.13
N ILE A 296 -5.95 -0.60 -13.83
CA ILE A 296 -4.59 -0.04 -13.68
C ILE A 296 -4.59 1.45 -14.07
N GLY A 297 -5.24 1.80 -15.19
CA GLY A 297 -5.37 3.18 -15.65
C GLY A 297 -6.02 4.13 -14.62
N VAL A 298 -6.96 3.66 -13.81
CA VAL A 298 -7.57 4.47 -12.73
C VAL A 298 -6.52 4.99 -11.75
N PHE A 299 -5.55 4.16 -11.38
CA PHE A 299 -4.57 4.47 -10.34
C PHE A 299 -3.22 4.93 -10.90
N ALA A 300 -2.83 4.46 -12.09
CA ALA A 300 -1.52 4.70 -12.67
C ALA A 300 -1.50 5.85 -13.70
N PHE A 301 -2.65 6.25 -14.26
CA PHE A 301 -2.67 7.35 -15.21
C PHE A 301 -2.41 8.68 -14.51
N GLN A 302 -1.37 9.37 -14.97
CA GLN A 302 -1.01 10.70 -14.53
C GLN A 302 -1.25 11.71 -15.64
N ASP A 303 -2.04 12.75 -15.35
CA ASP A 303 -2.30 13.82 -16.30
C ASP A 303 -0.99 14.59 -16.54
N PRO A 304 -0.43 14.59 -17.76
CA PRO A 304 0.79 15.34 -18.04
C PRO A 304 0.59 16.85 -17.88
N GLY A 305 -0.64 17.34 -18.04
CA GLY A 305 -1.01 18.74 -17.90
C GLY A 305 -0.29 19.70 -18.86
N ASN A 306 -0.62 20.99 -18.76
CA ASN A 306 0.07 22.07 -19.46
C ASN A 306 0.95 22.84 -18.49
N LYS A 307 2.22 23.05 -18.84
CA LYS A 307 3.19 23.77 -18.01
C LYS A 307 2.79 25.26 -17.86
N LYS A 308 2.94 25.78 -16.65
CA LYS A 308 2.75 27.18 -16.25
C LYS A 308 4.09 27.93 -16.25
N SER A 309 4.05 29.25 -16.03
CA SER A 309 5.24 30.12 -16.06
C SER A 309 6.21 29.86 -14.91
N GLY A 310 5.75 29.32 -13.79
CA GLY A 310 6.62 28.99 -12.65
C GLY A 310 6.81 30.12 -11.65
N ARG A 311 5.77 30.94 -11.42
CA ARG A 311 5.76 31.98 -10.39
C ARG A 311 5.36 31.36 -9.05
N ILE A 312 6.25 31.40 -8.07
CA ILE A 312 6.09 30.76 -6.77
C ILE A 312 5.93 31.85 -5.70
N LEU A 313 4.93 31.71 -4.84
CA LEU A 313 4.80 32.46 -3.60
C LEU A 313 5.05 31.55 -2.41
N ILE A 314 6.05 31.86 -1.59
CA ILE A 314 6.26 31.23 -0.29
C ILE A 314 5.60 32.10 0.77
N ASP A 315 4.75 31.49 1.58
CA ASP A 315 4.08 32.18 2.68
C ASP A 315 4.95 32.22 3.95
N GLU A 316 5.45 33.41 4.27
CA GLU A 316 6.16 33.71 5.53
C GLU A 316 5.23 34.39 6.55
N PHE A 317 4.12 34.97 6.10
CA PHE A 317 3.23 35.75 6.96
C PHE A 317 2.59 34.91 8.08
N HIS A 318 2.38 33.62 7.84
CA HIS A 318 1.76 32.70 8.80
C HIS A 318 2.76 31.77 9.50
N SER A 319 4.08 31.92 9.27
CA SER A 319 5.08 31.00 9.83
C SER A 319 6.26 31.77 10.44
N GLU A 320 6.50 31.54 11.73
CA GLU A 320 7.71 31.98 12.43
C GLU A 320 8.82 30.92 12.43
N TRP A 321 8.60 29.80 11.72
CA TRP A 321 9.52 28.67 11.62
C TRP A 321 10.08 28.55 10.20
N GLU A 322 11.29 28.02 10.05
CA GLU A 322 11.92 27.75 8.75
C GLU A 322 11.98 28.97 7.80
N ASP A 323 12.49 30.09 8.29
CA ASP A 323 12.58 31.38 7.58
C ASP A 323 13.28 31.24 6.20
N THR A 324 12.73 31.82 5.14
CA THR A 324 13.41 31.90 3.82
C THR A 324 14.10 33.23 3.53
N THR A 325 13.97 34.22 4.41
CA THR A 325 14.41 35.61 4.21
C THR A 325 15.83 35.87 4.73
N LYS A 326 16.34 35.00 5.60
CA LYS A 326 17.64 35.18 6.26
C LYS A 326 18.61 34.04 5.94
N ALA A 327 19.81 34.40 5.48
CA ALA A 327 20.82 33.44 5.06
C ALA A 327 21.42 32.66 6.24
N LEU A 328 21.67 31.36 6.03
CA LEU A 328 22.60 30.59 6.87
C LEU A 328 24.02 31.10 6.61
N ASP A 329 24.54 31.93 7.53
CA ASP A 329 25.84 32.58 7.41
C ASP A 329 26.61 32.61 8.76
N LYS A 330 27.67 33.41 8.82
CA LYS A 330 28.54 33.54 10.00
C LYS A 330 28.04 34.57 11.03
N GLU A 331 26.93 35.25 10.74
CA GLU A 331 26.40 36.35 11.55
C GLU A 331 25.07 35.97 12.24
N TRP A 332 24.45 34.85 11.86
CA TRP A 332 23.24 34.33 12.48
C TRP A 332 23.45 33.01 13.22
N TYR A 333 23.13 33.01 14.52
CA TYR A 333 23.32 31.88 15.43
C TYR A 333 21.98 31.40 16.04
N GLY A 334 21.94 30.14 16.47
CA GLY A 334 20.80 29.51 17.15
C GLY A 334 20.07 28.50 16.27
N VAL A 335 19.00 27.89 16.80
CA VAL A 335 18.24 26.84 16.10
C VAL A 335 17.69 27.34 14.76
N LEU A 336 17.09 28.54 14.76
CA LEU A 336 16.53 29.11 13.55
C LEU A 336 17.60 29.41 12.49
N SER A 337 18.87 29.60 12.86
CA SER A 337 19.91 29.86 11.86
C SER A 337 20.27 28.63 11.04
N THR A 338 20.02 27.42 11.55
CA THR A 338 20.23 26.18 10.81
C THR A 338 18.93 25.62 10.22
N TYR A 339 17.85 25.63 11.00
CA TYR A 339 16.50 25.20 10.59
C TYR A 339 15.76 26.33 9.86
N ASN A 340 16.35 26.79 8.76
CA ASN A 340 15.78 27.79 7.85
C ASN A 340 15.73 27.25 6.42
N TYR A 341 14.94 27.86 5.55
CA TYR A 341 14.75 27.43 4.18
C TYR A 341 15.40 28.37 3.16
N TYR A 342 16.26 29.29 3.59
CA TYR A 342 16.88 30.28 2.71
C TYR A 342 17.57 29.64 1.49
N SER A 343 18.45 28.65 1.71
CA SER A 343 19.16 27.98 0.62
C SER A 343 18.22 27.25 -0.34
N TRP A 344 17.10 26.72 0.16
CA TRP A 344 16.08 26.07 -0.68
C TRP A 344 15.36 27.09 -1.56
N ALA A 345 14.90 28.20 -0.99
CA ALA A 345 14.19 29.25 -1.72
C ALA A 345 15.08 29.91 -2.78
N GLU A 346 16.33 30.27 -2.43
CA GLU A 346 17.28 30.84 -3.39
C GLU A 346 17.63 29.83 -4.49
N TRP A 347 17.76 28.56 -4.15
CA TRP A 347 18.03 27.52 -5.13
C TRP A 347 16.85 27.32 -6.10
N LEU A 348 15.62 27.35 -5.62
CA LEU A 348 14.43 27.29 -6.47
C LEU A 348 14.33 28.49 -7.42
N ASP A 349 14.77 29.69 -7.00
CA ASP A 349 14.76 30.92 -7.81
C ASP A 349 15.73 30.85 -9.01
N HIS A 350 16.67 29.89 -9.04
CA HIS A 350 17.45 29.60 -10.24
C HIS A 350 16.64 28.91 -11.36
N TYR A 351 15.52 28.27 -11.02
CA TYR A 351 14.68 27.51 -11.97
C TYR A 351 13.31 28.14 -12.20
N TYR A 352 12.84 28.92 -11.23
CA TYR A 352 11.50 29.49 -11.13
C TYR A 352 11.59 30.95 -10.67
N SER A 353 10.46 31.66 -10.61
CA SER A 353 10.43 33.01 -10.04
C SER A 353 9.83 32.95 -8.64
N VAL A 354 10.65 33.11 -7.60
CA VAL A 354 10.27 32.93 -6.20
C VAL A 354 10.05 34.28 -5.52
N SER A 355 8.88 34.46 -4.93
CA SER A 355 8.51 35.60 -4.08
C SER A 355 8.16 35.13 -2.68
N ARG A 356 8.31 36.02 -1.70
CA ARG A 356 8.06 35.75 -0.27
C ARG A 356 6.98 36.70 0.23
N ASN A 357 5.90 36.15 0.77
CA ASN A 357 4.84 36.92 1.40
C ASN A 357 5.12 37.09 2.89
N THR A 358 5.59 38.26 3.31
CA THR A 358 5.95 38.52 4.72
C THR A 358 4.90 39.30 5.50
N ASN A 359 3.88 39.85 4.84
CA ASN A 359 2.99 40.83 5.47
C ASN A 359 1.58 40.96 4.88
N LYS A 360 1.21 40.17 3.87
CA LYS A 360 -0.12 40.26 3.24
C LYS A 360 -0.94 39.02 3.55
N THR A 361 -2.24 39.21 3.69
CA THR A 361 -3.19 38.09 3.71
C THR A 361 -3.29 37.45 2.32
N LEU A 362 -3.56 36.15 2.30
CA LEU A 362 -3.61 35.34 1.07
C LEU A 362 -4.94 35.53 0.34
N THR A 363 -5.06 36.65 -0.37
CA THR A 363 -6.27 37.02 -1.14
C THR A 363 -6.22 36.54 -2.58
N THR A 364 -7.38 36.38 -3.22
CA THR A 364 -7.44 36.04 -4.67
C THR A 364 -6.65 37.03 -5.54
N GLU A 365 -6.69 38.33 -5.21
CA GLU A 365 -5.95 39.36 -5.94
C GLU A 365 -4.44 39.09 -5.90
N LEU A 366 -3.89 38.82 -4.71
CA LEU A 366 -2.49 38.46 -4.55
C LEU A 366 -2.14 37.16 -5.26
N LEU A 367 -2.97 36.12 -5.08
CA LEU A 367 -2.68 34.78 -5.58
C LEU A 367 -2.75 34.67 -7.12
N ASN A 368 -3.47 35.57 -7.81
CA ASN A 368 -3.53 35.62 -9.27
C ASN A 368 -2.17 35.93 -9.93
N ASP A 369 -1.26 36.56 -9.18
CA ASP A 369 0.10 36.86 -9.65
C ASP A 369 1.04 35.65 -9.62
N TYR A 370 0.57 34.50 -9.12
CA TYR A 370 1.39 33.31 -8.92
C TYR A 370 0.79 32.07 -9.57
N ASP A 371 1.65 31.09 -9.81
CA ASP A 371 1.27 29.78 -10.34
C ASP A 371 1.29 28.71 -9.25
N ILE A 372 2.10 28.91 -8.20
CA ILE A 372 2.28 28.01 -7.06
C ILE A 372 2.29 28.80 -5.75
N LEU A 373 1.55 28.32 -4.76
CA LEU A 373 1.59 28.75 -3.37
C LEU A 373 2.23 27.65 -2.52
N ILE A 374 3.21 28.02 -1.69
CA ILE A 374 3.85 27.13 -0.72
C ILE A 374 3.46 27.60 0.68
N LEU A 375 2.75 26.74 1.41
CA LEU A 375 2.46 26.91 2.83
C LEU A 375 3.37 25.97 3.62
N LYS A 376 4.35 26.55 4.33
CA LYS A 376 5.30 25.81 5.17
C LYS A 376 5.01 26.05 6.64
N CYS A 377 4.89 24.97 7.41
CA CYS A 377 4.96 24.96 8.87
C CYS A 377 4.31 26.18 9.54
N PRO A 378 3.02 26.46 9.26
CA PRO A 378 2.37 27.66 9.77
C PRO A 378 2.33 27.62 11.31
N THR A 379 2.67 28.72 11.97
CA THR A 379 2.58 28.85 13.44
C THR A 379 1.39 29.70 13.87
N ASN A 380 0.61 30.18 12.90
CA ASN A 380 -0.62 30.95 13.10
C ASN A 380 -1.73 30.46 12.14
N GLY A 381 -2.97 30.71 12.51
CA GLY A 381 -4.14 30.29 11.73
C GLY A 381 -4.46 31.20 10.55
N TYR A 382 -5.28 30.68 9.64
CA TYR A 382 -5.80 31.39 8.47
C TYR A 382 -7.23 31.88 8.73
N SER A 383 -7.62 33.00 8.13
CA SER A 383 -9.01 33.44 8.17
C SER A 383 -9.89 32.62 7.21
N ASP A 384 -11.19 32.51 7.50
CA ASP A 384 -12.16 31.85 6.60
C ASP A 384 -12.12 32.38 5.16
N LYS A 385 -11.75 33.65 4.99
CA LYS A 385 -11.60 34.27 3.67
C LYS A 385 -10.36 33.76 2.95
N GLU A 386 -9.22 33.69 3.64
CA GLU A 386 -7.98 33.15 3.06
C GLU A 386 -8.14 31.68 2.67
N ILE A 387 -8.78 30.88 3.53
CA ILE A 387 -9.08 29.47 3.23
C ILE A 387 -9.86 29.37 1.90
N LYS A 388 -10.92 30.18 1.74
CA LYS A 388 -11.71 30.21 0.49
C LYS A 388 -10.90 30.69 -0.71
N ASP A 389 -10.11 31.74 -0.55
CA ASP A 389 -9.33 32.33 -1.64
C ASP A 389 -8.22 31.36 -2.11
N ILE A 390 -7.60 30.61 -1.20
CA ILE A 390 -6.63 29.55 -1.50
C ILE A 390 -7.30 28.37 -2.21
N THR A 391 -8.46 27.90 -1.74
CA THR A 391 -9.22 26.83 -2.41
C THR A 391 -9.60 27.23 -3.82
N LEU A 392 -10.06 28.47 -4.02
CA LEU A 392 -10.40 29.02 -5.34
C LEU A 392 -9.16 29.15 -6.24
N PHE A 393 -8.01 29.53 -5.69
CA PHE A 393 -6.74 29.57 -6.42
C PHE A 393 -6.39 28.18 -7.00
N VAL A 394 -6.49 27.12 -6.20
CA VAL A 394 -6.24 25.74 -6.67
C VAL A 394 -7.29 25.33 -7.70
N GLU A 395 -8.58 25.57 -7.44
CA GLU A 395 -9.67 25.24 -8.38
C GLU A 395 -9.43 25.85 -9.77
N ASN A 396 -8.92 27.08 -9.80
CA ASN A 396 -8.63 27.83 -11.02
C ASN A 396 -7.31 27.45 -11.71
N GLY A 397 -6.50 26.56 -11.14
CA GLY A 397 -5.27 26.06 -11.76
C GLY A 397 -3.98 26.32 -10.99
N GLY A 398 -4.07 26.93 -9.81
CA GLY A 398 -2.97 27.09 -8.88
C GLY A 398 -2.40 25.74 -8.42
N GLY A 399 -1.09 25.72 -8.18
CA GLY A 399 -0.43 24.62 -7.48
C GLY A 399 -0.31 24.96 -6.00
N LEU A 400 -0.67 24.05 -5.11
CA LEU A 400 -0.54 24.23 -3.67
C LEU A 400 0.41 23.20 -3.09
N PHE A 401 1.50 23.66 -2.47
CA PHE A 401 2.43 22.81 -1.73
C PHE A 401 2.20 23.02 -0.23
N LEU A 402 1.81 21.96 0.47
CA LEU A 402 1.58 21.92 1.91
C LEU A 402 2.73 21.13 2.56
N ILE A 403 3.48 21.79 3.44
CA ILE A 403 4.60 21.19 4.17
C ILE A 403 4.26 21.24 5.66
N GLY A 404 4.05 20.06 6.25
CA GLY A 404 3.85 19.89 7.69
C GLY A 404 5.02 19.11 8.30
N ASP A 405 4.93 18.84 9.59
CA ASP A 405 5.99 18.14 10.32
C ASP A 405 5.41 17.23 11.40
N HIS A 406 6.27 16.55 12.14
CA HIS A 406 5.93 15.66 13.24
C HIS A 406 5.18 16.36 14.38
N THR A 407 4.44 15.54 15.14
CA THR A 407 3.86 15.82 16.47
C THR A 407 2.99 17.07 16.64
N ASN A 408 2.68 17.79 15.57
CA ASN A 408 2.02 19.10 15.63
C ASN A 408 2.81 20.14 16.46
N VAL A 409 4.14 20.08 16.40
CA VAL A 409 5.00 21.07 17.07
C VAL A 409 4.63 22.49 16.62
N PHE A 410 4.62 23.45 17.55
CA PHE A 410 4.13 24.83 17.35
C PHE A 410 2.66 24.97 16.90
N GLY A 411 1.87 23.89 16.92
CA GLY A 411 0.50 23.88 16.39
C GLY A 411 0.44 23.80 14.87
N MET A 412 1.54 23.49 14.19
CA MET A 412 1.61 23.68 12.74
C MET A 412 0.67 22.79 11.93
N ASN A 413 0.47 21.54 12.35
CA ASN A 413 -0.48 20.66 11.67
C ASN A 413 -1.91 21.10 11.97
N THR A 414 -2.20 21.66 13.16
CA THR A 414 -3.52 22.25 13.44
C THR A 414 -3.84 23.38 12.47
N TYR A 415 -2.91 24.30 12.24
CA TYR A 415 -3.13 25.43 11.33
C TYR A 415 -3.12 25.00 9.85
N LEU A 416 -2.18 24.14 9.45
CA LEU A 416 -2.09 23.63 8.08
C LEU A 416 -3.33 22.81 7.69
N ASN A 417 -3.90 22.05 8.63
CA ASN A 417 -5.12 21.27 8.42
C ASN A 417 -6.37 22.14 8.16
N GLN A 418 -6.36 23.43 8.54
CA GLN A 418 -7.45 24.36 8.16
C GLN A 418 -7.56 24.51 6.63
N ILE A 419 -6.45 24.36 5.92
CA ILE A 419 -6.39 24.40 4.46
C ILE A 419 -6.43 22.98 3.87
N SER A 420 -5.63 22.05 4.40
CA SER A 420 -5.47 20.74 3.77
C SER A 420 -6.74 19.89 3.80
N GLU A 421 -7.57 20.04 4.84
CA GLU A 421 -8.81 19.26 4.99
C GLU A 421 -9.88 19.68 3.96
N GLU A 422 -9.82 20.88 3.37
CA GLU A 422 -10.67 21.28 2.22
C GLU A 422 -10.43 20.40 0.98
N PHE A 423 -9.25 19.75 0.92
CA PHE A 423 -8.86 18.80 -0.11
C PHE A 423 -8.94 17.33 0.37
N GLY A 424 -9.44 17.10 1.59
CA GLY A 424 -9.54 15.78 2.22
C GLY A 424 -8.23 15.22 2.76
N ILE A 425 -7.17 16.03 2.83
CA ILE A 425 -5.85 15.64 3.34
C ILE A 425 -5.73 16.09 4.80
N LYS A 426 -5.21 15.23 5.66
CA LYS A 426 -4.94 15.53 7.07
C LYS A 426 -3.54 15.10 7.47
N PHE A 427 -2.78 16.05 8.00
CA PHE A 427 -1.51 15.83 8.70
C PHE A 427 -1.82 15.34 10.11
N LYS A 428 -1.40 14.13 10.47
CA LYS A 428 -1.66 13.58 11.80
C LYS A 428 -0.72 14.19 12.85
N THR A 429 -1.09 13.98 14.12
CA THR A 429 -0.29 14.38 15.28
C THR A 429 0.53 13.19 15.76
N ASP A 430 1.51 12.81 14.95
CA ASP A 430 2.39 11.67 15.18
C ASP A 430 3.80 11.93 14.65
N ALA A 431 4.73 11.02 14.97
CA ALA A 431 6.09 10.99 14.48
C ALA A 431 6.40 9.61 13.90
N THR A 432 7.09 9.57 12.76
CA THR A 432 7.42 8.32 12.08
C THR A 432 8.85 7.87 12.33
N TYR A 433 9.03 6.58 12.55
CA TYR A 433 10.32 5.93 12.73
C TYR A 433 10.36 4.58 12.01
N GLU A 434 11.55 4.06 11.74
CA GLU A 434 11.71 2.67 11.27
C GLU A 434 11.30 1.69 12.37
N LEU A 435 10.41 0.77 11.99
CA LEU A 435 9.79 -0.22 12.86
C LEU A 435 10.85 -1.18 13.41
N GLY A 436 10.94 -1.24 14.73
CA GLY A 436 11.84 -2.16 15.45
C GLY A 436 13.21 -1.59 15.78
N THR A 437 13.70 -0.58 15.06
CA THR A 437 14.97 0.13 15.39
C THR A 437 14.71 1.47 16.05
N GLY A 438 13.63 2.17 15.68
CA GLY A 438 13.39 3.54 16.13
C GLY A 438 14.23 4.59 15.40
N GLU A 439 14.96 4.19 14.35
CA GLU A 439 15.76 5.09 13.53
C GLU A 439 14.87 5.89 12.57
N MET A 440 15.48 6.83 11.86
CA MET A 440 14.79 7.58 10.81
C MET A 440 14.41 6.68 9.63
N SER A 441 13.24 6.92 9.04
CA SER A 441 12.75 6.11 7.92
C SER A 441 13.39 6.50 6.59
N THR A 442 13.66 5.51 5.74
CA THR A 442 14.14 5.72 4.37
C THR A 442 13.12 5.25 3.35
N PHE A 443 12.85 6.09 2.35
CA PHE A 443 12.11 5.73 1.15
C PHE A 443 13.08 5.37 0.02
N LYS A 444 12.83 4.21 -0.60
CA LYS A 444 13.49 3.78 -1.84
C LYS A 444 12.39 3.46 -2.87
N PRO A 445 12.33 4.20 -3.99
CA PRO A 445 11.30 3.98 -4.99
C PRO A 445 11.42 2.59 -5.62
N ASN A 446 10.29 2.03 -6.01
CA ASN A 446 10.23 0.81 -6.81
C ASN A 446 9.97 1.20 -8.26
N ASN A 447 10.76 0.71 -9.22
CA ASN A 447 10.85 1.23 -10.60
C ASN A 447 9.57 1.15 -11.46
N MET A 448 8.45 0.65 -10.93
CA MET A 448 7.23 0.45 -11.69
C MET A 448 6.13 1.44 -11.28
N PHE A 449 5.64 2.22 -12.24
CA PHE A 449 4.57 3.23 -12.05
C PHE A 449 4.87 4.27 -10.96
N LEU A 450 6.12 4.74 -10.89
CA LEU A 450 6.50 5.82 -9.99
C LEU A 450 5.68 7.08 -10.26
N HIS A 451 5.32 7.77 -9.18
CA HIS A 451 4.72 9.08 -9.27
C HIS A 451 5.72 10.06 -9.91
N PRO A 452 5.30 11.00 -10.79
CA PRO A 452 6.20 11.94 -11.46
C PRO A 452 7.13 12.72 -10.51
N ILE A 453 6.68 13.00 -9.28
CA ILE A 453 7.48 13.69 -8.25
C ILE A 453 8.72 12.89 -7.83
N VAL A 454 8.62 11.56 -7.79
CA VAL A 454 9.67 10.69 -7.21
C VAL A 454 10.43 9.88 -8.26
N GLN A 455 10.19 10.13 -9.56
CA GLN A 455 10.77 9.34 -10.65
C GLN A 455 12.30 9.45 -10.79
N HIS A 456 12.89 10.49 -10.20
CA HIS A 456 14.34 10.77 -10.23
C HIS A 456 15.01 10.61 -8.86
N ILE A 457 14.28 10.09 -7.88
CA ILE A 457 14.82 9.82 -6.54
C ILE A 457 15.44 8.42 -6.56
N GLU A 458 16.65 8.27 -6.05
CA GLU A 458 17.26 6.95 -5.79
C GLU A 458 16.98 6.50 -4.36
N GLU A 459 17.10 7.43 -3.42
CA GLU A 459 16.91 7.25 -1.99
C GLU A 459 16.46 8.57 -1.38
N PHE A 460 15.59 8.51 -0.37
CA PHE A 460 15.11 9.68 0.36
C PHE A 460 15.06 9.35 1.85
N ASN A 461 15.86 10.02 2.65
CA ASN A 461 15.88 9.84 4.11
C ASN A 461 14.94 10.87 4.75
N PHE A 462 14.00 10.43 5.57
CA PHE A 462 13.21 11.36 6.38
C PHE A 462 14.02 11.79 7.61
N LEU A 463 13.76 12.98 8.14
CA LEU A 463 14.42 13.55 9.32
C LEU A 463 13.51 13.65 10.55
N THR A 464 12.21 13.37 10.37
CA THR A 464 11.20 12.79 11.27
C THR A 464 9.85 13.34 10.81
N SER A 465 9.10 12.53 10.07
CA SER A 465 7.85 12.96 9.46
C SER A 465 6.63 12.71 10.35
N CYS A 466 5.48 13.31 10.05
CA CYS A 466 4.18 12.78 10.46
C CYS A 466 3.59 11.84 9.40
N THR A 467 2.50 11.14 9.71
CA THR A 467 1.70 10.42 8.71
C THR A 467 0.57 11.27 8.16
N LEU A 468 0.17 10.94 6.92
CA LEU A 468 -0.93 11.59 6.23
C LEU A 468 -2.16 10.66 6.19
N GLN A 469 -3.33 11.26 6.32
CA GLN A 469 -4.60 10.65 5.92
C GLN A 469 -5.10 11.37 4.67
N ALA A 470 -5.49 10.62 3.64
CA ALA A 470 -5.95 11.18 2.38
C ALA A 470 -7.07 10.32 1.77
N PRO A 471 -7.84 10.85 0.79
CA PRO A 471 -8.85 10.08 0.08
C PRO A 471 -8.24 9.00 -0.82
N LEU A 472 -8.98 7.92 -1.09
CA LEU A 472 -8.51 6.82 -1.97
C LEU A 472 -8.24 7.23 -3.42
N ASN A 473 -8.78 8.37 -3.86
CA ASN A 473 -8.52 8.96 -5.18
C ASN A 473 -7.33 9.94 -5.17
N SER A 474 -6.64 10.10 -4.04
CA SER A 474 -5.34 10.78 -4.00
C SER A 474 -4.27 9.91 -4.65
N GLU A 475 -3.18 10.56 -5.03
CA GLU A 475 -2.04 9.95 -5.71
C GLU A 475 -0.96 9.62 -4.69
N ASN A 476 -0.51 8.37 -4.73
CA ASN A 476 0.47 7.84 -3.79
C ASN A 476 1.88 8.31 -4.19
N VAL A 477 2.33 9.43 -3.64
CA VAL A 477 3.66 9.97 -3.90
C VAL A 477 4.72 9.17 -3.14
N ILE A 478 4.58 9.09 -1.80
CA ILE A 478 5.44 8.27 -0.94
C ILE A 478 4.57 7.49 0.06
N ILE A 479 4.56 6.17 -0.10
CA ILE A 479 4.10 5.22 0.92
C ILE A 479 5.33 4.67 1.62
N GLY A 480 5.52 5.05 2.88
CA GLY A 480 6.56 4.49 3.73
C GLY A 480 6.29 3.03 4.04
N ASN A 481 7.35 2.26 4.24
CA ASN A 481 7.30 0.84 4.57
C ASN A 481 8.26 0.51 5.70
N LYS A 482 7.99 -0.55 6.47
CA LYS A 482 8.70 -0.83 7.72
C LYS A 482 8.71 0.37 8.66
N ILE A 483 7.64 1.17 8.67
CA ILE A 483 7.56 2.36 9.52
C ILE A 483 6.52 2.16 10.61
N MET A 484 6.75 2.83 11.74
CA MET A 484 5.78 3.04 12.79
C MET A 484 5.43 4.52 12.90
N SER A 485 4.21 4.80 13.33
CA SER A 485 3.68 6.10 13.69
C SER A 485 3.43 6.10 15.20
N GLU A 486 4.18 6.96 15.87
CA GLU A 486 4.08 7.21 17.29
C GLU A 486 3.23 8.47 17.54
N PRO A 487 2.13 8.39 18.30
CA PRO A 487 1.33 9.57 18.61
C PRO A 487 2.12 10.59 19.44
N GLY A 488 1.91 11.89 19.17
CA GLY A 488 2.50 12.96 19.98
C GLY A 488 2.01 12.97 21.44
N THR A 489 2.69 13.74 22.30
CA THR A 489 2.30 13.98 23.70
C THR A 489 2.51 15.44 24.10
N TYR A 490 1.60 16.02 24.87
CA TYR A 490 1.77 17.39 25.39
C TYR A 490 2.64 17.46 26.66
N SER A 491 3.22 16.33 27.09
CA SER A 491 4.02 16.23 28.32
C SER A 491 5.50 16.58 28.14
N THR A 492 5.96 16.78 26.91
CA THR A 492 7.37 16.99 26.56
C THR A 492 7.55 18.21 25.66
N GLU A 493 8.77 18.70 25.59
CA GLU A 493 9.16 19.69 24.59
C GLU A 493 9.08 19.07 23.18
N ASN A 494 8.55 19.81 22.21
CA ASN A 494 8.30 19.36 20.82
C ASN A 494 7.38 18.13 20.68
N PHE A 495 6.71 17.76 21.77
CA PHE A 495 5.65 16.75 21.80
C PHE A 495 6.05 15.32 21.41
N PHE A 496 7.34 15.00 21.45
CA PHE A 496 7.82 13.62 21.31
C PHE A 496 7.58 12.81 22.57
N ARG A 497 7.15 11.57 22.44
CA ARG A 497 7.06 10.67 23.60
C ARG A 497 8.45 10.14 23.96
N GLU A 498 8.65 9.84 25.24
CA GLU A 498 9.90 9.21 25.70
C GLU A 498 10.01 7.74 25.26
N SER A 499 8.89 7.09 24.91
CA SER A 499 8.82 5.67 24.57
C SER A 499 8.15 5.41 23.22
N ILE A 500 8.98 5.18 22.21
CA ILE A 500 8.63 4.96 20.81
C ILE A 500 7.95 3.62 20.49
N ASN A 501 7.70 2.78 21.48
CA ASN A 501 7.25 1.41 21.27
C ASN A 501 6.11 1.06 22.23
N THR A 502 4.92 1.54 21.91
CA THR A 502 3.68 1.26 22.67
C THR A 502 2.63 0.58 21.79
N PRO A 503 1.67 -0.19 22.34
CA PRO A 503 0.64 -0.84 21.52
C PRO A 503 -0.31 0.11 20.79
N GLU A 504 -0.27 1.40 21.13
CA GLU A 504 -1.03 2.45 20.46
C GLU A 504 -0.41 2.80 19.10
N CYS A 505 0.91 2.66 18.96
CA CYS A 505 1.62 2.98 17.72
C CYS A 505 1.03 2.22 16.54
N GLU A 506 0.79 2.93 15.44
CA GLU A 506 0.42 2.38 14.15
C GLU A 506 1.69 1.92 13.42
N TYR A 507 1.66 0.89 12.58
CA TYR A 507 2.84 0.50 11.80
C TYR A 507 2.45 -0.24 10.53
N GLY A 508 3.37 -0.30 9.56
CA GLY A 508 3.20 -0.99 8.29
C GLY A 508 3.44 -0.05 7.11
N LEU A 509 2.44 0.04 6.23
CA LEU A 509 2.46 0.94 5.08
C LEU A 509 1.68 2.21 5.41
N LEU A 510 2.35 3.36 5.49
CA LEU A 510 1.73 4.64 5.87
C LEU A 510 2.08 5.72 4.84
N LEU A 511 1.18 6.67 4.61
CA LEU A 511 1.43 7.79 3.70
C LEU A 511 2.35 8.83 4.37
N GLN A 512 3.44 9.19 3.68
CA GLN A 512 4.33 10.30 4.06
C GLN A 512 4.34 11.42 3.01
N ALA A 513 3.88 11.14 1.79
CA ALA A 513 3.59 12.18 0.79
C ALA A 513 2.41 11.76 -0.09
N THR A 514 1.52 12.70 -0.40
CA THR A 514 0.39 12.48 -1.30
C THR A 514 0.15 13.69 -2.20
N SER A 515 -0.47 13.47 -3.34
CA SER A 515 -0.93 14.55 -4.22
C SER A 515 -2.37 14.36 -4.65
N LEU A 516 -3.01 15.44 -5.05
CA LEU A 516 -4.39 15.41 -5.52
C LEU A 516 -4.59 16.44 -6.64
N LYS A 517 -5.35 16.06 -7.66
CA LYS A 517 -5.85 16.95 -8.71
C LYS A 517 -7.17 17.57 -8.23
N TYR A 518 -7.24 18.90 -8.18
CA TYR A 518 -8.44 19.64 -7.73
C TYR A 518 -8.79 20.74 -8.72
N GLY A 519 -9.98 20.66 -9.32
CA GLY A 519 -10.34 21.54 -10.44
C GLY A 519 -9.29 21.50 -11.55
N LYS A 520 -8.78 22.67 -11.93
CA LYS A 520 -7.69 22.80 -12.90
C LYS A 520 -6.29 22.71 -12.26
N GLY A 521 -6.19 22.75 -10.93
CA GLY A 521 -4.94 22.81 -10.18
C GLY A 521 -4.57 21.51 -9.48
N ARG A 522 -3.51 21.58 -8.66
CA ARG A 522 -2.89 20.42 -8.02
C ARG A 522 -2.47 20.76 -6.61
N VAL A 523 -2.56 19.78 -5.72
CA VAL A 523 -2.11 19.87 -4.33
C VAL A 523 -1.07 18.79 -4.09
N VAL A 524 0.01 19.13 -3.40
CA VAL A 524 1.00 18.20 -2.87
C VAL A 524 1.09 18.43 -1.37
N ALA A 525 1.02 17.34 -0.60
CA ALA A 525 1.23 17.35 0.84
C ALA A 525 2.46 16.50 1.17
N PHE A 526 3.38 17.08 1.94
CA PHE A 526 4.63 16.44 2.36
C PHE A 526 4.84 16.61 3.86
N SER A 527 5.15 15.52 4.56
CA SER A 527 5.00 15.43 6.01
C SER A 527 6.26 15.64 6.84
N ASP A 528 7.36 16.08 6.23
CA ASP A 528 8.64 16.31 6.91
C ASP A 528 9.25 17.63 6.47
N SER A 529 9.25 18.62 7.35
CA SER A 529 9.77 19.94 6.98
C SER A 529 11.30 19.99 7.04
N THR A 530 11.91 19.18 7.89
CA THR A 530 13.35 19.27 8.13
C THR A 530 14.15 18.93 6.87
N CYS A 531 13.63 18.08 5.97
CA CYS A 531 14.24 17.74 4.68
C CYS A 531 14.53 18.95 3.76
N PHE A 532 13.90 20.11 3.96
CA PHE A 532 14.16 21.32 3.16
C PHE A 532 15.01 22.37 3.89
N SER A 533 15.50 22.04 5.09
CA SER A 533 16.38 22.93 5.84
C SER A 533 17.71 23.17 5.11
N SER A 534 18.23 24.40 5.20
CA SER A 534 19.44 24.86 4.52
C SER A 534 20.68 24.01 4.83
N PHE A 535 20.74 23.36 6.00
CA PHE A 535 21.85 22.49 6.37
C PHE A 535 21.86 21.13 5.63
N CYS A 536 20.73 20.67 5.10
CA CYS A 536 20.60 19.35 4.50
C CYS A 536 19.90 19.31 3.14
N VAL A 537 19.26 20.39 2.67
CA VAL A 537 18.50 20.39 1.40
C VAL A 537 19.28 19.87 0.19
N PHE A 538 20.62 19.91 0.25
CA PHE A 538 21.50 19.43 -0.81
C PHE A 538 21.97 17.98 -0.69
N THR A 539 21.48 17.21 0.27
CA THR A 539 21.67 15.75 0.34
C THR A 539 20.82 15.02 -0.70
N ASP A 540 21.16 13.75 -0.94
CA ASP A 540 20.54 12.93 -1.99
C ASP A 540 19.02 12.80 -1.80
N GLY A 541 18.27 12.97 -2.89
CA GLY A 541 16.81 12.83 -2.95
C GLY A 541 16.01 14.10 -2.68
N TYR A 542 16.53 15.03 -1.85
CA TYR A 542 15.75 16.21 -1.40
C TYR A 542 15.55 17.24 -2.52
N LYS A 543 16.60 17.48 -3.30
CA LYS A 543 16.55 18.35 -4.48
C LYS A 543 15.64 17.76 -5.55
N GLU A 544 15.76 16.47 -5.81
CA GLU A 544 14.99 15.75 -6.82
C GLU A 544 13.51 15.75 -6.47
N PHE A 545 13.16 15.49 -5.19
CA PHE A 545 11.80 15.60 -4.70
C PHE A 545 11.27 17.04 -4.84
N SER A 546 12.05 18.04 -4.42
CA SER A 546 11.66 19.45 -4.51
C SER A 546 11.34 19.86 -5.95
N LEU A 547 12.24 19.60 -6.90
CA LEU A 547 12.00 19.92 -8.31
C LEU A 547 10.85 19.10 -8.90
N GLY A 548 10.72 17.83 -8.53
CA GLY A 548 9.61 16.98 -8.94
C GLY A 548 8.26 17.52 -8.46
N ALA A 549 8.18 17.93 -7.19
CA ALA A 549 6.98 18.53 -6.60
C ALA A 549 6.62 19.85 -7.28
N ILE A 550 7.60 20.76 -7.46
CA ILE A 550 7.37 22.05 -8.10
C ILE A 550 7.00 21.88 -9.58
N ASP A 551 7.66 21.02 -10.38
CA ASP A 551 7.27 20.80 -11.78
C ASP A 551 5.88 20.16 -11.89
N TYR A 552 5.55 19.24 -10.97
CA TYR A 552 4.20 18.65 -10.90
C TYR A 552 3.13 19.72 -10.61
N LEU A 553 3.38 20.59 -9.63
CA LEU A 553 2.48 21.70 -9.25
C LEU A 553 2.43 22.81 -10.29
N ASN A 554 3.49 22.99 -11.08
CA ASN A 554 3.59 23.99 -12.14
C ASN A 554 2.82 23.61 -13.41
N ARG A 555 1.72 22.85 -13.29
CA ARG A 555 0.92 22.37 -14.43
C ARG A 555 -0.59 22.53 -14.19
N TYR A 556 -1.32 22.84 -15.26
CA TYR A 556 -2.78 22.76 -15.30
C TYR A 556 -3.23 21.34 -15.63
N ASN A 557 -4.32 20.88 -15.01
CA ASN A 557 -5.00 19.65 -15.42
C ASN A 557 -5.79 19.87 -16.72
N ILE A 558 -5.69 18.92 -17.65
CA ILE A 558 -6.39 18.91 -18.94
C ILE A 558 -7.27 17.66 -19.04
N TYR A 559 -6.79 16.55 -18.48
CA TYR A 559 -7.33 15.21 -18.65
C TYR A 559 -7.81 14.62 -17.32
N SER A 560 -8.23 15.45 -16.38
CA SER A 560 -8.73 15.03 -15.06
C SER A 560 -9.90 14.03 -15.14
N TYR A 561 -10.65 14.04 -16.24
CA TYR A 561 -11.75 13.10 -16.49
C TYR A 561 -11.29 11.68 -16.91
N ILE A 562 -10.02 11.47 -17.29
CA ILE A 562 -9.55 10.19 -17.82
C ILE A 562 -9.59 9.08 -16.75
N ASN A 563 -9.22 9.35 -15.50
CA ASN A 563 -9.30 8.35 -14.41
C ASN A 563 -10.76 7.90 -14.18
N ALA A 564 -11.73 8.83 -14.30
CA ALA A 564 -13.15 8.51 -14.22
C ALA A 564 -13.62 7.72 -15.45
N ALA A 565 -13.13 8.04 -16.65
CA ALA A 565 -13.40 7.26 -17.86
C ALA A 565 -12.87 5.82 -17.74
N PHE A 566 -11.65 5.65 -17.24
CA PHE A 566 -11.08 4.33 -16.92
C PHE A 566 -11.94 3.56 -15.93
N SER A 567 -12.45 4.22 -14.89
CA SER A 567 -13.36 3.62 -13.91
C SER A 567 -14.66 3.15 -14.57
N GLY A 568 -15.25 3.97 -15.45
CA GLY A 568 -16.45 3.61 -16.22
C GLY A 568 -16.22 2.40 -17.12
N VAL A 569 -15.10 2.36 -17.86
CA VAL A 569 -14.75 1.22 -18.72
C VAL A 569 -14.49 -0.04 -17.89
N ALA A 570 -13.80 0.07 -16.76
CA ALA A 570 -13.57 -1.06 -15.84
C ALA A 570 -14.90 -1.65 -15.35
N LEU A 571 -15.85 -0.82 -14.93
CA LEU A 571 -17.18 -1.30 -14.48
C LEU A 571 -17.96 -2.00 -15.61
N ILE A 572 -18.03 -1.39 -16.79
CA ILE A 572 -18.76 -1.96 -17.94
C ILE A 572 -18.16 -3.31 -18.34
N THR A 573 -16.83 -3.37 -18.45
CA THR A 573 -16.12 -4.60 -18.85
C THR A 573 -16.22 -5.69 -17.79
N PHE A 574 -16.19 -5.34 -16.49
CA PHE A 574 -16.43 -6.29 -15.40
C PHE A 574 -17.80 -6.97 -15.50
N PHE A 575 -18.87 -6.18 -15.64
CA PHE A 575 -20.22 -6.75 -15.82
C PHE A 575 -20.35 -7.52 -17.15
N GLY A 576 -19.67 -7.06 -18.21
CA GLY A 576 -19.54 -7.77 -19.48
C GLY A 576 -18.92 -9.16 -19.33
N VAL A 577 -17.81 -9.28 -18.58
CA VAL A 577 -17.16 -10.55 -18.26
C VAL A 577 -18.14 -11.46 -17.50
N ILE A 578 -18.81 -10.97 -16.46
CA ILE A 578 -19.79 -11.77 -15.70
C ILE A 578 -20.92 -12.28 -16.61
N TYR A 579 -21.44 -11.42 -17.50
CA TYR A 579 -22.49 -11.79 -18.44
C TYR A 579 -22.03 -12.88 -19.42
N LEU A 580 -20.85 -12.72 -20.04
CA LEU A 580 -20.29 -13.68 -20.99
C LEU A 580 -20.02 -15.03 -20.32
N LEU A 581 -19.45 -15.03 -19.11
CA LEU A 581 -19.23 -16.24 -18.33
C LEU A 581 -20.54 -16.95 -17.95
N LYS A 582 -21.63 -16.20 -17.69
CA LYS A 582 -22.97 -16.79 -17.47
C LYS A 582 -23.56 -17.37 -18.77
N LYS A 583 -23.38 -16.70 -19.91
CA LYS A 583 -23.89 -17.15 -21.21
C LYS A 583 -23.18 -18.43 -21.69
N ASP A 584 -21.86 -18.51 -21.54
CA ASP A 584 -21.10 -19.69 -21.93
C ASP A 584 -21.45 -20.93 -21.09
N LYS A 585 -21.84 -20.72 -19.81
CA LYS A 585 -22.42 -21.78 -18.97
C LYS A 585 -23.78 -22.28 -19.46
N LYS A 586 -24.63 -21.39 -19.98
CA LYS A 586 -25.94 -21.76 -20.53
C LYS A 586 -25.85 -22.46 -21.89
N ALA A 587 -24.79 -22.21 -22.67
CA ALA A 587 -24.58 -22.83 -23.98
C ALA A 587 -23.96 -24.25 -23.90
N LYS A 588 -23.55 -24.69 -22.70
CA LYS A 588 -22.99 -26.04 -22.42
C LYS A 588 -23.98 -26.97 -21.72
N ILE A 589 -25.22 -26.52 -21.49
CA ILE A 589 -26.39 -27.32 -21.07
C ILE A 589 -27.25 -27.48 -22.33
#